data_AF-A0A6A1V330-F1
#
_entry.id   AF-A0A6A1V330-F1
#
_cell.length_a   1.000
_cell.length_b   1.000
_cell.length_c   1.000
_cell.angle_alpha   90.00
_cell.angle_beta   90.00
_cell.angle_gamma   90.00
#
_symmetry.space_group_name_H-M   'P 1'
#
loop_
_entity.id
_entity.type
_entity.pdbx_description
1 polymer ?
#
loop_
_entity_poly.entity_id
_entity_poly.type
_entity_poly.pdbx_seq_one_letter_code
_entity_poly.pdbx_strand_id
1 'polypeptide(L)'
;MLSPSPSSPRLGSPSSSRSVTETVNGSHNFTIRGYSLAKGIGVGKHIASDNFTVGGYQWAIYFYPDGKNPEDNSTYVSVFIALASEGTDVRALFELTLLDQSGAGKHKVHSHFDRSLESGPYTLKYRGSMWGYKRFFRRNMLESSVFLKDDCLKINCTVGVVISTIDCSRLHSIHVPESDIGAHFGMLLENEECSDVTFNVSGEKFHAHKLVLAARSPVFETEFFNRMDEDNQEIVVTDMEPKVFKALLQYIYRDTLVEDEDFLASTSSCMPSLADTFAAKLLAASEKYSLPRLRLMCESVLCTDISVDSVANILALADRYHASDLKSVCLKFAAENLVEKAIVEYGTIRKTEKDKDLLRWNFQLSWIKLSTRFIVALLVTFLFVNKAYSDCLLFQGITSIQAAVMQSEGFEYLKENCPLLQSELLKTVAGCEEEFSGGGKSRSVWAQFSDGGDTNDRSVRQQTWENGGERNRNLWVQLSDGGDASGRSPRQDG
;
A
#
# COMPACT_ATOMS: atom_id res chain seq x y z
N MET A 1 -9.07 -61.71 44.49
CA MET A 1 -7.92 -60.79 44.52
C MET A 1 -6.90 -61.25 43.50
N LEU A 2 -6.79 -60.55 42.36
CA LEU A 2 -5.67 -60.61 41.44
C LEU A 2 -5.46 -59.18 40.93
N SER A 3 -4.31 -58.61 41.28
CA SER A 3 -3.88 -57.24 40.96
C SER A 3 -3.45 -57.12 39.48
N PRO A 4 -3.69 -55.99 38.81
CA PRO A 4 -3.18 -55.74 37.47
C PRO A 4 -1.68 -55.36 37.51
N SER A 5 -0.95 -55.80 36.50
CA SER A 5 0.48 -55.55 36.26
C SER A 5 0.77 -54.07 35.91
N PRO A 6 1.99 -53.56 36.16
CA PRO A 6 2.33 -52.17 35.93
C PRO A 6 2.54 -51.88 34.44
N SER A 7 1.95 -50.78 33.96
CA SER A 7 2.12 -50.25 32.62
C SER A 7 3.56 -49.75 32.41
N SER A 8 4.23 -50.25 31.37
CA SER A 8 5.52 -49.76 30.89
C SER A 8 5.44 -48.30 30.41
N PRO A 9 6.46 -47.47 30.68
CA PRO A 9 6.47 -46.06 30.28
C PRO A 9 6.57 -45.94 28.75
N ARG A 10 5.72 -45.09 28.15
CA ARG A 10 5.78 -44.75 26.73
C ARG A 10 7.06 -43.96 26.48
N LEU A 11 8.04 -44.53 25.78
CA LEU A 11 9.16 -43.76 25.24
C LEU A 11 8.60 -42.72 24.28
N GLY A 12 8.82 -41.43 24.57
CA GLY A 12 8.49 -40.34 23.65
C GLY A 12 9.25 -40.52 22.34
N SER A 13 8.54 -40.45 21.22
CA SER A 13 9.13 -40.51 19.88
C SER A 13 10.17 -39.40 19.72
N PRO A 14 11.35 -39.67 19.11
CA PRO A 14 12.31 -38.61 18.84
C PRO A 14 11.71 -37.62 17.85
N SER A 15 11.69 -36.34 18.24
CA SER A 15 11.33 -35.22 17.35
C SER A 15 12.58 -34.71 16.65
N SER A 16 12.48 -34.50 15.34
CA SER A 16 13.54 -33.90 14.53
C SER A 16 12.94 -32.86 13.61
N SER A 17 13.64 -31.73 13.44
CA SER A 17 13.24 -30.64 12.55
C SER A 17 14.40 -30.27 11.64
N ARG A 18 14.10 -29.96 10.38
CA ARG A 18 15.09 -29.48 9.40
C ARG A 18 14.72 -28.08 8.94
N SER A 19 15.62 -27.12 9.10
CA SER A 19 15.49 -25.80 8.47
C SER A 19 16.14 -25.83 7.09
N VAL A 20 15.40 -25.44 6.07
CA VAL A 20 15.94 -25.20 4.72
C VAL A 20 15.99 -23.69 4.50
N THR A 21 17.15 -23.19 4.10
CA THR A 21 17.32 -21.79 3.74
C THR A 21 17.62 -21.73 2.25
N GLU A 22 16.71 -21.11 1.50
CA GLU A 22 16.80 -20.96 0.05
C GLU A 22 16.78 -19.48 -0.34
N THR A 23 17.15 -19.19 -1.59
CA THR A 23 17.13 -17.84 -2.13
C THR A 23 16.13 -17.76 -3.28
N VAL A 24 15.15 -16.87 -3.17
CA VAL A 24 14.21 -16.56 -4.26
C VAL A 24 14.75 -15.39 -5.06
N ASN A 25 15.08 -15.65 -6.33
CA ASN A 25 15.66 -14.65 -7.21
C ASN A 25 14.59 -13.98 -8.08
N GLY A 26 14.74 -12.68 -8.30
CA GLY A 26 13.95 -11.93 -9.28
C GLY A 26 14.75 -10.76 -9.82
N SER A 27 14.48 -10.35 -11.06
CA SER A 27 15.19 -9.27 -11.74
C SER A 27 14.25 -8.18 -12.22
N HIS A 28 14.73 -6.95 -12.22
CA HIS A 28 13.98 -5.78 -12.67
C HIS A 28 14.85 -4.86 -13.53
N ASN A 29 14.31 -4.50 -14.70
CA ASN A 29 14.95 -3.61 -15.65
C ASN A 29 14.41 -2.18 -15.48
N PHE A 30 15.28 -1.26 -15.11
CA PHE A 30 14.97 0.15 -14.96
C PHE A 30 15.61 0.98 -16.08
N THR A 31 14.77 1.66 -16.85
CA THR A 31 15.18 2.49 -17.98
C THR A 31 14.95 3.96 -17.65
N ILE A 32 16.02 4.74 -17.58
CA ILE A 32 15.99 6.18 -17.35
C ILE A 32 16.15 6.88 -18.69
N ARG A 33 15.09 7.54 -19.15
CA ARG A 33 15.11 8.39 -20.34
C ARG A 33 15.29 9.85 -19.91
N GLY A 34 16.04 10.62 -20.68
CA GLY A 34 16.28 12.02 -20.34
C GLY A 34 17.42 12.21 -19.33
N TYR A 35 18.49 11.39 -19.38
CA TYR A 35 19.59 11.49 -18.43
C TYR A 35 20.21 12.90 -18.36
N SER A 36 20.25 13.60 -19.50
CA SER A 36 20.73 14.98 -19.61
C SER A 36 19.94 15.98 -18.76
N LEU A 37 18.66 15.71 -18.49
CA LEU A 37 17.80 16.49 -17.60
C LEU A 37 17.89 15.99 -16.15
N ALA A 38 18.16 14.69 -15.98
CA ALA A 38 18.34 14.06 -14.69
C ALA A 38 19.67 14.44 -14.00
N LYS A 39 20.72 14.73 -14.76
CA LYS A 39 21.99 15.19 -14.19
C LYS A 39 21.86 16.64 -13.70
N GLY A 40 22.44 16.96 -12.55
CA GLY A 40 22.31 18.27 -11.93
C GLY A 40 21.11 18.44 -10.99
N ILE A 41 20.33 17.39 -10.71
CA ILE A 41 19.26 17.41 -9.71
C ILE A 41 19.76 17.62 -8.27
N GLY A 42 21.07 17.46 -8.03
CA GLY A 42 21.74 17.72 -6.77
C GLY A 42 22.22 16.45 -6.08
N VAL A 43 23.33 16.57 -5.33
CA VAL A 43 23.89 15.46 -4.56
C VAL A 43 22.88 14.95 -3.53
N GLY A 44 22.76 13.63 -3.42
CA GLY A 44 21.81 12.98 -2.52
C GLY A 44 20.37 12.93 -3.05
N LYS A 45 20.09 13.52 -4.23
CA LYS A 45 18.82 13.33 -4.94
C LYS A 45 18.91 12.13 -5.87
N HIS A 46 17.81 11.39 -5.98
CA HIS A 46 17.74 10.17 -6.77
C HIS A 46 16.48 10.11 -7.63
N ILE A 47 16.55 9.21 -8.61
CA ILE A 47 15.42 8.75 -9.41
C ILE A 47 15.15 7.32 -8.97
N ALA A 48 13.89 7.05 -8.60
CA ALA A 48 13.44 5.73 -8.21
C ALA A 48 12.84 4.99 -9.42
N SER A 49 13.03 3.68 -9.49
CA SER A 49 12.22 2.81 -10.34
C SER A 49 10.83 2.62 -9.74
N ASP A 50 9.91 2.05 -10.53
CA ASP A 50 8.70 1.45 -9.99
C ASP A 50 9.06 0.33 -9.00
N ASN A 51 8.12 0.04 -8.10
CA ASN A 51 8.27 -1.06 -7.16
C ASN A 51 8.14 -2.39 -7.91
N PHE A 52 8.97 -3.37 -7.53
CA PHE A 52 8.89 -4.74 -8.03
C PHE A 52 8.97 -5.75 -6.90
N THR A 53 8.34 -6.91 -7.09
CA THR A 53 8.17 -7.91 -6.03
C THR A 53 9.14 -9.07 -6.19
N VAL A 54 9.90 -9.38 -5.15
CA VAL A 54 10.77 -10.56 -5.06
C VAL A 54 10.70 -11.15 -3.66
N GLY A 55 10.49 -12.46 -3.55
CA GLY A 55 10.45 -13.16 -2.26
C GLY A 55 9.33 -12.69 -1.33
N GLY A 56 8.23 -12.15 -1.86
CA GLY A 56 7.12 -11.59 -1.08
C GLY A 56 7.32 -10.13 -0.63
N TYR A 57 8.44 -9.51 -0.97
CA TYR A 57 8.75 -8.11 -0.60
C TYR A 57 8.81 -7.22 -1.84
N GLN A 58 8.43 -5.96 -1.66
CA GLN A 58 8.57 -4.90 -2.67
C GLN A 58 9.92 -4.22 -2.56
N TRP A 59 10.52 -3.96 -3.71
CA TRP A 59 11.84 -3.40 -3.88
C TRP A 59 11.81 -2.26 -4.90
N ALA A 60 12.76 -1.32 -4.81
CA ALA A 60 12.93 -0.26 -5.80
C ALA A 60 14.42 0.03 -6.03
N ILE A 61 14.77 0.41 -7.26
CA ILE A 61 16.14 0.82 -7.63
C ILE A 61 16.24 2.34 -7.48
N TYR A 62 17.22 2.81 -6.71
CA TYR A 62 17.52 4.23 -6.58
C TYR A 62 18.80 4.58 -7.31
N PHE A 63 18.68 5.42 -8.35
CA PHE A 63 19.80 5.95 -9.11
C PHE A 63 20.08 7.40 -8.70
N TYR A 64 21.31 7.71 -8.32
CA TYR A 64 21.76 9.05 -7.95
C TYR A 64 22.70 9.57 -9.06
N PRO A 65 22.20 10.40 -10.00
CA PRO A 65 23.00 10.95 -11.09
C PRO A 65 24.18 11.76 -10.54
N ASP A 66 23.93 12.59 -9.51
CA ASP A 66 24.94 13.46 -8.91
C ASP A 66 25.73 12.82 -7.77
N GLY A 67 25.51 11.52 -7.51
CA GLY A 67 26.09 10.79 -6.40
C GLY A 67 25.29 10.94 -5.10
N LYS A 68 25.47 9.98 -4.18
CA LYS A 68 24.77 9.98 -2.90
C LYS A 68 25.41 10.90 -1.85
N ASN A 69 26.74 10.97 -1.82
CA ASN A 69 27.50 11.66 -0.78
C ASN A 69 28.14 12.95 -1.31
N PRO A 70 28.08 14.07 -0.58
CA PRO A 70 28.72 15.34 -0.97
C PRO A 70 30.25 15.24 -1.03
N GLU A 71 30.84 14.35 -0.24
CA GLU A 71 32.29 14.08 -0.19
C GLU A 71 32.89 13.66 -1.53
N ASP A 72 32.09 13.09 -2.42
CA ASP A 72 32.55 12.61 -3.73
C ASP A 72 32.54 13.71 -4.80
N ASN A 73 32.19 14.96 -4.46
CA ASN A 73 32.14 16.13 -5.34
C ASN A 73 31.39 15.86 -6.66
N SER A 74 30.32 15.07 -6.59
CA SER A 74 29.58 14.64 -7.77
C SER A 74 30.50 13.99 -8.83
N THR A 75 31.50 13.21 -8.44
CA THR A 75 32.39 12.55 -9.40
C THR A 75 31.82 11.22 -9.91
N TYR A 76 30.95 10.61 -9.11
CA TYR A 76 30.40 9.27 -9.36
C TYR A 76 28.88 9.33 -9.46
N VAL A 77 28.32 8.41 -10.25
CA VAL A 77 26.91 8.01 -10.09
C VAL A 77 26.82 6.93 -9.02
N SER A 78 25.71 6.88 -8.30
CA SER A 78 25.44 5.85 -7.29
C SER A 78 24.19 5.06 -7.65
N VAL A 79 24.19 3.77 -7.33
CA VAL A 79 23.03 2.89 -7.52
C VAL A 79 22.80 2.08 -6.25
N PHE A 80 21.55 2.04 -5.81
CA PHE A 80 21.12 1.28 -4.64
C PHE A 80 19.86 0.48 -4.93
N ILE A 81 19.73 -0.66 -4.27
CA ILE A 81 18.48 -1.36 -4.09
C ILE A 81 17.90 -0.96 -2.73
N ALA A 82 16.61 -0.61 -2.70
CA ALA A 82 15.91 -0.18 -1.51
C ALA A 82 14.72 -1.12 -1.23
N LEU A 83 14.49 -1.42 0.06
CA LEU A 83 13.31 -2.14 0.51
C LEU A 83 12.12 -1.18 0.54
N ALA A 84 11.06 -1.47 -0.20
CA ALA A 84 9.83 -0.68 -0.25
C ALA A 84 8.71 -1.22 0.66
N SER A 85 8.76 -2.50 1.03
CA SER A 85 7.84 -3.12 2.00
C SER A 85 8.02 -2.60 3.43
N GLU A 86 6.93 -2.61 4.20
CA GLU A 86 6.93 -2.32 5.63
C GLU A 86 7.02 -3.60 6.46
N GLY A 87 7.76 -3.54 7.58
CA GLY A 87 7.83 -4.61 8.56
C GLY A 87 8.78 -5.75 8.19
N THR A 88 9.54 -6.18 9.20
CA THR A 88 10.51 -7.31 9.23
C THR A 88 11.87 -7.09 8.56
N ASP A 89 12.90 -7.66 9.21
CA ASP A 89 14.28 -7.68 8.72
C ASP A 89 14.40 -8.66 7.55
N VAL A 90 14.61 -8.14 6.34
CA VAL A 90 14.77 -8.94 5.13
C VAL A 90 16.24 -9.20 4.85
N ARG A 91 16.63 -10.46 4.70
CA ARG A 91 17.97 -10.83 4.22
C ARG A 91 17.95 -11.01 2.71
N ALA A 92 18.80 -10.27 2.00
CA ALA A 92 18.87 -10.35 0.55
C ALA A 92 20.30 -10.23 0.00
N LEU A 93 20.52 -10.93 -1.10
CA LEU A 93 21.62 -10.73 -2.04
C LEU A 93 21.14 -9.83 -3.16
N PHE A 94 22.05 -9.13 -3.81
CA PHE A 94 21.70 -8.33 -4.98
C PHE A 94 22.84 -8.27 -5.99
N GLU A 95 22.47 -7.97 -7.23
CA GLU A 95 23.35 -7.66 -8.32
C GLU A 95 22.83 -6.41 -9.02
N LEU A 96 23.72 -5.44 -9.25
CA LEU A 96 23.42 -4.21 -9.97
C LEU A 96 24.25 -4.16 -11.25
N THR A 97 23.58 -3.96 -12.37
CA THR A 97 24.19 -4.06 -13.69
C THR A 97 23.84 -2.86 -14.56
N LEU A 98 24.85 -2.14 -15.07
CA LEU A 98 24.64 -1.18 -16.18
C LEU A 98 24.68 -1.94 -17.50
N LEU A 99 23.63 -1.79 -18.28
CA LEU A 99 23.50 -2.53 -19.53
C LEU A 99 24.28 -1.86 -20.66
N ASP A 100 25.15 -2.63 -21.32
CA ASP A 100 25.71 -2.26 -22.61
C ASP A 100 24.60 -2.12 -23.65
N GLN A 101 24.60 -1.01 -24.38
CA GLN A 101 23.61 -0.72 -25.43
C GLN A 101 24.20 -0.78 -26.84
N SER A 102 25.45 -1.24 -26.97
CA SER A 102 26.09 -1.48 -28.27
C SER A 102 25.73 -2.84 -28.89
N GLY A 103 25.22 -3.77 -28.09
CA GLY A 103 24.91 -5.14 -28.50
C GLY A 103 26.09 -6.11 -28.33
N ALA A 104 27.20 -5.67 -27.73
CA ALA A 104 28.38 -6.48 -27.47
C ALA A 104 28.28 -7.30 -26.17
N GLY A 105 27.25 -7.08 -25.35
CA GLY A 105 27.00 -7.81 -24.10
C GLY A 105 27.99 -7.49 -22.97
N LYS A 106 28.75 -6.40 -23.09
CA LYS A 106 29.79 -6.00 -22.12
C LYS A 106 29.21 -5.15 -20.98
N HIS A 107 28.36 -5.76 -20.17
CA HIS A 107 27.70 -5.09 -19.05
C HIS A 107 28.68 -4.76 -17.90
N LYS A 108 28.44 -3.65 -17.18
CA LYS A 108 29.15 -3.37 -15.91
C LYS A 108 28.36 -3.99 -14.78
N VAL A 109 28.82 -5.13 -14.27
CA VAL A 109 28.16 -5.90 -13.21
C VAL A 109 28.83 -5.65 -11.86
N HIS A 110 28.02 -5.58 -10.81
CA HIS A 110 28.44 -5.69 -9.42
C HIS A 110 27.51 -6.68 -8.69
N SER A 111 28.00 -7.91 -8.48
CA SER A 111 27.21 -9.01 -7.93
C SER A 111 27.63 -9.37 -6.51
N HIS A 112 26.66 -9.78 -5.70
CA HIS A 112 26.86 -10.36 -4.37
C HIS A 112 26.47 -11.83 -4.30
N PHE A 113 26.04 -12.45 -5.40
CA PHE A 113 25.68 -13.86 -5.43
C PHE A 113 26.91 -14.79 -5.30
N ASP A 114 28.08 -14.36 -5.77
CA ASP A 114 29.29 -15.20 -5.85
C ASP A 114 30.29 -14.97 -4.68
N ARG A 115 29.89 -14.29 -3.60
CA ARG A 115 30.83 -14.01 -2.50
C ARG A 115 31.14 -15.26 -1.66
N SER A 116 32.42 -15.40 -1.31
CA SER A 116 32.93 -16.30 -0.25
C SER A 116 32.04 -16.26 1.01
N LEU A 117 31.90 -17.40 1.71
CA LEU A 117 31.09 -17.60 2.92
C LEU A 117 31.26 -16.52 4.02
N GLU A 118 32.33 -15.72 3.97
CA GLU A 118 32.62 -14.65 4.92
C GLU A 118 31.69 -13.43 4.80
N SER A 119 31.10 -13.18 3.63
CA SER A 119 30.16 -12.06 3.41
C SER A 119 28.76 -12.60 3.11
N GLY A 120 28.00 -12.87 4.18
CA GLY A 120 26.60 -13.31 4.08
C GLY A 120 25.65 -12.26 3.47
N PRO A 121 24.37 -12.61 3.29
CA PRO A 121 23.35 -11.72 2.74
C PRO A 121 23.16 -10.45 3.58
N TYR A 122 22.82 -9.35 2.92
CA TYR A 122 22.58 -8.07 3.57
C TYR A 122 21.23 -8.07 4.28
N THR A 123 21.18 -7.48 5.48
CA THR A 123 19.92 -7.31 6.22
C THR A 123 19.36 -5.90 5.98
N LEU A 124 18.12 -5.81 5.53
CA LEU A 124 17.35 -4.59 5.32
C LEU A 124 16.18 -4.57 6.31
N LYS A 125 16.21 -3.62 7.25
CA LYS A 125 15.38 -3.69 8.48
C LYS A 125 14.06 -2.95 8.42
N TYR A 126 13.96 -1.95 7.57
CA TYR A 126 12.82 -1.04 7.50
C TYR A 126 12.65 -0.50 6.09
N ARG A 127 11.45 -0.01 5.79
CA ARG A 127 11.14 0.66 4.52
C ARG A 127 12.08 1.83 4.25
N GLY A 128 12.71 1.84 3.09
CA GLY A 128 13.73 2.83 2.71
C GLY A 128 15.15 2.44 3.09
N SER A 129 15.35 1.36 3.85
CA SER A 129 16.68 0.75 4.02
C SER A 129 17.21 0.35 2.65
N MET A 130 18.48 0.67 2.37
CA MET A 130 19.06 0.48 1.04
C MET A 130 20.50 -0.01 1.08
N TRP A 131 20.87 -0.85 0.12
CA TRP A 131 22.22 -1.34 -0.10
C TRP A 131 22.65 -1.12 -1.55
N GLY A 132 23.93 -0.93 -1.79
CA GLY A 132 24.44 -0.59 -3.12
C GLY A 132 25.77 0.12 -3.07
N TYR A 133 26.07 0.85 -4.13
CA TYR A 133 27.40 1.40 -4.38
C TYR A 133 27.36 2.92 -4.48
N LYS A 134 28.00 3.59 -3.53
CA LYS A 134 28.20 5.06 -3.55
C LYS A 134 29.02 5.49 -4.77
N ARG A 135 30.08 4.75 -5.09
CA ARG A 135 30.99 5.00 -6.22
C ARG A 135 30.79 3.93 -7.30
N PHE A 136 29.58 3.82 -7.83
CA PHE A 136 29.21 2.74 -8.75
C PHE A 136 29.89 2.86 -10.11
N PHE A 137 29.88 4.06 -10.69
CA PHE A 137 30.62 4.36 -11.93
C PHE A 137 31.01 5.84 -11.97
N ARG A 138 32.15 6.17 -12.59
CA ARG A 138 32.56 7.57 -12.75
C ARG A 138 31.63 8.26 -13.75
N ARG A 139 31.12 9.45 -13.41
CA ARG A 139 30.13 10.13 -14.24
C ARG A 139 30.67 10.51 -15.61
N ASN A 140 31.87 11.12 -15.67
CA ASN A 140 32.49 11.48 -16.94
C ASN A 140 32.70 10.27 -17.86
N MET A 141 33.06 9.12 -17.31
CA MET A 141 33.20 7.87 -18.05
C MET A 141 31.83 7.34 -18.49
N LEU A 142 30.79 7.45 -17.66
CA LEU A 142 29.42 7.04 -18.01
C LEU A 142 28.94 7.81 -19.23
N GLU A 143 29.10 9.13 -19.20
CA GLU A 143 28.60 10.05 -20.23
C GLU A 143 29.29 9.86 -21.58
N SER A 144 30.53 9.36 -21.58
CA SER A 144 31.26 9.00 -22.82
C SER A 144 31.14 7.52 -23.22
N SER A 145 30.40 6.70 -22.47
CA SER A 145 30.36 5.24 -22.66
C SER A 145 29.16 4.76 -23.45
N VAL A 146 29.22 3.50 -23.90
CA VAL A 146 28.12 2.77 -24.53
C VAL A 146 26.96 2.45 -23.58
N PHE A 147 27.10 2.72 -22.27
CA PHE A 147 26.05 2.52 -21.29
C PHE A 147 24.98 3.62 -21.35
N LEU A 148 25.33 4.82 -21.84
CA LEU A 148 24.41 5.92 -22.07
C LEU A 148 24.27 6.15 -23.58
N LYS A 149 23.10 5.85 -24.15
CA LYS A 149 22.84 5.99 -25.59
C LYS A 149 21.48 6.63 -25.79
N ASP A 150 21.36 7.56 -26.72
CA ASP A 150 20.10 8.26 -27.03
C ASP A 150 19.44 8.88 -25.78
N ASP A 151 20.29 9.48 -24.93
CA ASP A 151 19.92 10.06 -23.62
C ASP A 151 19.21 9.08 -22.67
N CYS A 152 19.48 7.78 -22.85
CA CYS A 152 18.83 6.69 -22.16
C CYS A 152 19.86 5.81 -21.45
N LEU A 153 19.63 5.53 -20.17
CA LEU A 153 20.43 4.66 -19.32
C LEU A 153 19.59 3.46 -18.89
N LYS A 154 20.15 2.25 -18.97
CA LYS A 154 19.46 1.01 -18.56
C LYS A 154 20.21 0.32 -17.43
N ILE A 155 19.52 0.09 -16.33
CA ILE A 155 20.02 -0.61 -15.14
C ILE A 155 19.20 -1.88 -14.97
N ASN A 156 19.85 -3.02 -14.82
CA ASN A 156 19.20 -4.25 -14.35
C ASN A 156 19.58 -4.50 -12.90
N CYS A 157 18.61 -4.83 -12.06
CA CYS A 157 18.84 -5.25 -10.68
C CYS A 157 18.30 -6.65 -10.50
N THR A 158 19.14 -7.58 -10.04
CA THR A 158 18.70 -8.91 -9.60
C THR A 158 18.76 -8.95 -8.08
N VAL A 159 17.68 -9.36 -7.43
CA VAL A 159 17.58 -9.51 -5.98
C VAL A 159 17.37 -10.98 -5.66
N GLY A 160 18.09 -11.49 -4.67
CA GLY A 160 17.95 -12.84 -4.14
C GLY A 160 17.53 -12.78 -2.69
N VAL A 161 16.25 -12.99 -2.41
CA VAL A 161 15.72 -12.92 -1.04
C VAL A 161 15.90 -14.26 -0.35
N VAL A 162 16.55 -14.24 0.81
CA VAL A 162 16.83 -15.44 1.59
C VAL A 162 15.61 -15.78 2.45
N ILE A 163 14.96 -16.90 2.14
CA ILE A 163 13.79 -17.41 2.84
C ILE A 163 14.21 -18.65 3.61
N SER A 164 13.93 -18.67 4.91
CA SER A 164 14.14 -19.84 5.77
C SER A 164 12.78 -20.49 6.02
N THR A 165 12.57 -21.68 5.48
CA THR A 165 11.39 -22.50 5.73
C THR A 165 11.77 -23.63 6.70
N ILE A 166 10.92 -23.88 7.69
CA ILE A 166 11.03 -25.10 8.50
C ILE A 166 10.32 -26.18 7.69
N ASP A 167 11.10 -27.11 7.15
CA ASP A 167 10.62 -28.19 6.33
C ASP A 167 10.05 -29.26 7.26
N CYS A 168 8.80 -29.06 7.70
CA CYS A 168 7.98 -30.19 8.12
C CYS A 168 7.73 -31.01 6.86
N SER A 169 8.48 -32.10 6.69
CA SER A 169 8.45 -33.01 5.54
C SER A 169 7.05 -33.05 4.91
N ARG A 170 6.91 -32.44 3.72
CA ARG A 170 5.68 -32.43 2.93
C ARG A 170 5.29 -33.89 2.63
N LEU A 171 4.50 -34.49 3.51
CA LEU A 171 3.67 -35.63 3.15
C LEU A 171 2.78 -35.16 2.02
N HIS A 172 2.81 -35.87 0.89
CA HIS A 172 1.91 -35.78 -0.27
C HIS A 172 0.89 -34.64 -0.15
N SER A 173 1.16 -33.51 -0.81
CA SER A 173 0.23 -32.39 -0.88
C SER A 173 -1.05 -32.87 -1.57
N ILE A 174 -2.03 -33.31 -0.78
CA ILE A 174 -3.38 -33.58 -1.27
C ILE A 174 -3.89 -32.24 -1.80
N HIS A 175 -4.17 -32.19 -3.10
CA HIS A 175 -4.80 -31.03 -3.70
C HIS A 175 -6.21 -30.92 -3.12
N VAL A 176 -6.43 -29.94 -2.26
CA VAL A 176 -7.76 -29.60 -1.74
C VAL A 176 -8.42 -28.68 -2.76
N PRO A 177 -9.54 -29.05 -3.37
CA PRO A 177 -10.27 -28.17 -4.28
C PRO A 177 -10.77 -26.92 -3.54
N GLU A 178 -11.05 -25.86 -4.29
CA GLU A 178 -11.68 -24.66 -3.72
C GLU A 178 -13.05 -24.99 -3.12
N SER A 179 -13.47 -24.16 -2.16
CA SER A 179 -14.72 -24.36 -1.45
C SER A 179 -15.92 -24.18 -2.40
N ASP A 180 -16.78 -25.19 -2.49
CA ASP A 180 -18.00 -25.20 -3.30
C ASP A 180 -19.26 -24.73 -2.54
N ILE A 181 -19.12 -24.35 -1.26
CA ILE A 181 -20.23 -23.91 -0.41
C ILE A 181 -21.04 -22.77 -1.05
N GLY A 182 -20.38 -21.78 -1.65
CA GLY A 182 -21.06 -20.66 -2.30
C GLY A 182 -21.90 -21.10 -3.49
N ALA A 183 -21.44 -22.11 -4.26
CA ALA A 183 -22.21 -22.68 -5.35
C ALA A 183 -23.43 -23.46 -4.84
N HIS A 184 -23.27 -24.25 -3.77
CA HIS A 184 -24.37 -25.01 -3.16
C HIS A 184 -25.46 -24.10 -2.58
N PHE A 185 -25.09 -23.03 -1.87
CA PHE A 185 -26.06 -22.03 -1.39
C PHE A 185 -26.63 -21.18 -2.54
N GLY A 186 -25.83 -20.89 -3.57
CA GLY A 186 -26.32 -20.26 -4.80
C GLY A 186 -27.44 -21.08 -5.46
N MET A 187 -27.25 -22.39 -5.59
CA MET A 187 -28.29 -23.30 -6.10
C MET A 187 -29.55 -23.32 -5.22
N LEU A 188 -29.39 -23.23 -3.89
CA LEU A 188 -30.53 -23.14 -2.97
C LEU A 188 -31.37 -21.89 -3.24
N LEU A 189 -30.74 -20.74 -3.52
CA LEU A 189 -31.43 -19.52 -3.92
C LEU A 189 -32.11 -19.65 -5.30
N GLU A 190 -31.43 -20.27 -6.27
CA GLU A 190 -31.91 -20.43 -7.65
C GLU A 190 -33.08 -21.42 -7.78
N ASN A 191 -33.09 -22.48 -6.97
CA ASN A 191 -34.14 -23.50 -6.98
C ASN A 191 -35.38 -23.12 -6.17
N GLU A 192 -35.26 -22.14 -5.27
CA GLU A 192 -36.34 -21.62 -4.40
C GLU A 192 -36.98 -22.68 -3.47
N GLU A 193 -36.39 -23.87 -3.38
CA GLU A 193 -36.86 -24.99 -2.57
C GLU A 193 -36.79 -24.67 -1.08
N CYS A 194 -37.89 -24.89 -0.35
CA CYS A 194 -38.01 -24.61 1.08
C CYS A 194 -37.83 -23.12 1.44
N SER A 195 -38.05 -22.21 0.48
CA SER A 195 -38.16 -20.78 0.79
C SER A 195 -39.31 -20.52 1.77
N ASP A 196 -39.03 -19.70 2.78
CA ASP A 196 -39.94 -19.39 3.90
C ASP A 196 -40.26 -17.87 3.98
N VAL A 197 -39.69 -17.08 3.07
CA VAL A 197 -39.93 -15.65 2.91
C VAL A 197 -39.93 -15.25 1.43
N THR A 198 -40.79 -14.30 1.07
CA THR A 198 -40.85 -13.71 -0.28
C THR A 198 -40.68 -12.21 -0.20
N PHE A 199 -39.75 -11.65 -0.97
CA PHE A 199 -39.61 -10.20 -1.11
C PHE A 199 -40.28 -9.71 -2.39
N ASN A 200 -41.08 -8.65 -2.29
CA ASN A 200 -41.67 -7.95 -3.43
C ASN A 200 -40.94 -6.63 -3.64
N VAL A 201 -40.14 -6.56 -4.72
CA VAL A 201 -39.32 -5.40 -5.06
C VAL A 201 -39.86 -4.83 -6.36
N SER A 202 -40.55 -3.69 -6.29
CA SER A 202 -41.18 -3.05 -7.45
C SER A 202 -42.05 -3.99 -8.31
N GLY A 203 -42.72 -4.96 -7.68
CA GLY A 203 -43.57 -5.95 -8.35
C GLY A 203 -42.88 -7.27 -8.73
N GLU A 204 -41.55 -7.34 -8.66
CA GLU A 204 -40.79 -8.57 -8.86
C GLU A 204 -40.67 -9.34 -7.53
N LYS A 205 -40.98 -10.64 -7.56
CA LYS A 205 -40.96 -11.50 -6.37
C LYS A 205 -39.66 -12.28 -6.29
N PHE A 206 -39.02 -12.25 -5.13
CA PHE A 206 -37.79 -12.98 -4.83
C PHE A 206 -38.01 -13.91 -3.64
N HIS A 207 -37.88 -15.20 -3.87
CA HIS A 207 -37.97 -16.22 -2.82
C HIS A 207 -36.63 -16.41 -2.12
N ALA A 208 -36.64 -16.54 -0.78
CA ALA A 208 -35.42 -16.66 0.02
C ALA A 208 -35.67 -17.43 1.34
N HIS A 209 -34.62 -17.55 2.15
CA HIS A 209 -34.56 -18.35 3.38
C HIS A 209 -34.19 -17.46 4.57
N LYS A 210 -35.08 -17.31 5.56
CA LYS A 210 -34.91 -16.47 6.74
C LYS A 210 -33.61 -16.78 7.48
N LEU A 211 -33.30 -18.05 7.68
CA LEU A 211 -32.09 -18.49 8.41
C LEU A 211 -30.79 -18.07 7.71
N VAL A 212 -30.74 -18.19 6.38
CA VAL A 212 -29.54 -17.80 5.60
C VAL A 212 -29.35 -16.28 5.66
N LEU A 213 -30.45 -15.53 5.48
CA LEU A 213 -30.44 -14.06 5.55
C LEU A 213 -30.03 -13.57 6.94
N ALA A 214 -30.63 -14.13 8.00
CA ALA A 214 -30.33 -13.80 9.39
C ALA A 214 -28.86 -14.10 9.76
N ALA A 215 -28.32 -15.23 9.33
CA ALA A 215 -26.93 -15.59 9.59
C ALA A 215 -25.91 -14.63 8.91
N ARG A 216 -26.32 -13.93 7.85
CA ARG A 216 -25.43 -13.13 7.01
C ARG A 216 -25.62 -11.62 7.18
N SER A 217 -26.75 -11.20 7.74
CA SER A 217 -27.08 -9.79 7.96
C SER A 217 -27.75 -9.61 9.32
N PRO A 218 -27.14 -8.83 10.24
CA PRO A 218 -27.75 -8.49 11.53
C PRO A 218 -29.11 -7.77 11.40
N VAL A 219 -29.31 -7.07 10.28
CA VAL A 219 -30.57 -6.38 9.97
C VAL A 219 -31.68 -7.39 9.69
N PHE A 220 -31.39 -8.40 8.85
CA PHE A 220 -32.34 -9.49 8.64
C PHE A 220 -32.53 -10.35 9.88
N GLU A 221 -31.48 -10.60 10.66
CA GLU A 221 -31.59 -11.31 11.95
C GLU A 221 -32.61 -10.62 12.85
N THR A 222 -32.49 -9.31 13.01
CA THR A 222 -33.40 -8.50 13.83
C THR A 222 -34.82 -8.49 13.26
N GLU A 223 -34.97 -8.33 11.94
CA GLU A 223 -36.28 -8.31 11.27
C GLU A 223 -37.02 -9.64 11.45
N PHE A 224 -36.30 -10.77 11.43
CA PHE A 224 -36.90 -12.10 11.53
C PHE A 224 -37.01 -12.64 12.95
N PHE A 225 -36.26 -12.11 13.92
CA PHE A 225 -36.21 -12.63 15.29
C PHE A 225 -37.60 -12.84 15.93
N ASN A 226 -38.56 -11.95 15.66
CA ASN A 226 -39.92 -12.03 16.19
C ASN A 226 -40.95 -12.64 15.22
N ARG A 227 -40.54 -13.05 14.02
CA ARG A 227 -41.42 -13.51 12.92
C ARG A 227 -41.01 -14.87 12.36
N MET A 228 -40.28 -15.66 13.14
CA MET A 228 -39.81 -16.97 12.70
C MET A 228 -40.97 -17.94 12.44
N ASP A 229 -42.06 -17.85 13.22
CA ASP A 229 -43.20 -18.78 13.14
C ASP A 229 -44.22 -18.44 12.02
N GLU A 230 -44.03 -17.32 11.30
CA GLU A 230 -44.93 -16.89 10.21
C GLU A 230 -44.46 -17.43 8.86
N ASP A 231 -45.04 -18.55 8.39
CA ASP A 231 -44.73 -19.11 7.07
C ASP A 231 -45.20 -18.19 5.93
N ASN A 232 -44.37 -18.06 4.88
CA ASN A 232 -44.69 -17.37 3.62
C ASN A 232 -45.06 -15.88 3.76
N GLN A 233 -44.30 -15.14 4.58
CA GLN A 233 -44.44 -13.70 4.69
C GLN A 233 -43.95 -13.00 3.41
N GLU A 234 -44.79 -12.14 2.84
CA GLU A 234 -44.41 -11.24 1.74
C GLU A 234 -43.91 -9.89 2.32
N ILE A 235 -42.65 -9.55 2.06
CA ILE A 235 -41.99 -8.31 2.51
C ILE A 235 -41.80 -7.38 1.33
N VAL A 236 -42.38 -6.18 1.39
CA VAL A 236 -42.25 -5.19 0.33
C VAL A 236 -40.98 -4.35 0.52
N VAL A 237 -40.12 -4.31 -0.50
CA VAL A 237 -38.92 -3.45 -0.55
C VAL A 237 -39.16 -2.35 -1.58
N THR A 238 -39.25 -1.11 -1.12
CA THR A 238 -39.63 0.05 -1.95
C THR A 238 -38.46 0.94 -2.37
N ASP A 239 -37.32 0.82 -1.70
CA ASP A 239 -36.16 1.71 -1.82
C ASP A 239 -34.98 1.05 -2.55
N MET A 240 -35.24 -0.02 -3.31
CA MET A 240 -34.21 -0.74 -4.05
C MET A 240 -34.72 -1.20 -5.41
N GLU A 241 -33.86 -1.09 -6.42
CA GLU A 241 -34.15 -1.66 -7.74
C GLU A 241 -34.05 -3.18 -7.70
N PRO A 242 -34.90 -3.93 -8.44
CA PRO A 242 -34.88 -5.39 -8.43
C PRO A 242 -33.51 -5.98 -8.77
N LYS A 243 -32.78 -5.38 -9.71
CA LYS A 243 -31.42 -5.81 -10.08
C LYS A 243 -30.42 -5.69 -8.93
N VAL A 244 -30.49 -4.61 -8.15
CA VAL A 244 -29.61 -4.37 -7.00
C VAL A 244 -29.96 -5.34 -5.88
N PHE A 245 -31.26 -5.57 -5.64
CA PHE A 245 -31.71 -6.53 -4.64
C PHE A 245 -31.32 -7.97 -4.99
N LYS A 246 -31.42 -8.35 -6.28
CA LYS A 246 -30.95 -9.64 -6.77
C LYS A 246 -29.46 -9.85 -6.51
N ALA A 247 -28.63 -8.85 -6.80
CA ALA A 247 -27.19 -8.92 -6.52
C ALA A 247 -26.88 -8.98 -5.00
N LEU A 248 -27.65 -8.27 -4.18
CA LEU A 248 -27.57 -8.36 -2.73
C LEU A 248 -27.84 -9.80 -2.24
N LEU A 249 -28.92 -10.43 -2.73
CA LEU A 249 -29.24 -11.82 -2.40
C LEU A 249 -28.13 -12.77 -2.89
N GLN A 250 -27.67 -12.62 -4.14
CA GLN A 250 -26.59 -13.45 -4.67
C GLN A 250 -25.32 -13.33 -3.83
N TYR A 251 -24.96 -12.13 -3.37
CA TYR A 251 -23.85 -11.95 -2.44
C TYR A 251 -24.10 -12.64 -1.09
N ILE A 252 -25.30 -12.55 -0.52
CA ILE A 252 -25.60 -13.17 0.77
C ILE A 252 -25.38 -14.69 0.72
N TYR A 253 -25.79 -15.34 -0.37
CA TYR A 253 -25.69 -16.79 -0.55
C TYR A 253 -24.32 -17.26 -1.07
N ARG A 254 -23.68 -16.50 -1.97
CA ARG A 254 -22.44 -16.92 -2.65
C ARG A 254 -21.16 -16.29 -2.09
N ASP A 255 -21.28 -15.18 -1.35
CA ASP A 255 -20.16 -14.35 -0.87
C ASP A 255 -19.27 -13.79 -2.01
N THR A 256 -19.84 -13.63 -3.20
CA THR A 256 -19.19 -13.08 -4.40
C THR A 256 -20.08 -12.03 -5.06
N LEU A 257 -19.46 -11.08 -5.77
CA LEU A 257 -20.19 -10.20 -6.69
C LEU A 257 -20.51 -10.95 -7.99
N VAL A 258 -21.62 -10.62 -8.64
CA VAL A 258 -22.00 -11.21 -9.91
C VAL A 258 -21.25 -10.50 -11.04
N GLU A 259 -20.49 -11.27 -11.81
CA GLU A 259 -19.71 -10.83 -12.97
C GLU A 259 -20.55 -10.79 -14.26
N ASP A 260 -21.83 -10.38 -14.19
CA ASP A 260 -22.63 -10.25 -15.41
C ASP A 260 -22.07 -9.10 -16.25
N GLU A 261 -21.87 -9.25 -17.56
CA GLU A 261 -21.27 -8.18 -18.40
C GLU A 261 -22.09 -6.87 -18.40
N ASP A 262 -23.37 -6.92 -18.05
CA ASP A 262 -24.23 -5.75 -17.80
C ASP A 262 -23.80 -4.94 -16.55
N PHE A 263 -23.09 -5.56 -15.58
CA PHE A 263 -22.48 -4.98 -14.39
C PHE A 263 -21.43 -3.92 -14.74
N LEU A 264 -20.70 -4.12 -15.84
CA LEU A 264 -19.63 -3.22 -16.32
C LEU A 264 -20.10 -2.28 -17.44
N ALA A 265 -21.04 -2.72 -18.29
CA ALA A 265 -21.47 -2.00 -19.47
C ALA A 265 -22.38 -0.77 -19.18
N SER A 266 -22.92 -0.65 -17.97
CA SER A 266 -23.78 0.48 -17.58
C SER A 266 -23.03 1.82 -17.42
N THR A 267 -21.73 1.86 -17.68
CA THR A 267 -20.91 3.07 -17.75
C THR A 267 -20.98 3.79 -19.12
N SER A 268 -21.65 3.20 -20.13
CA SER A 268 -21.45 3.58 -21.54
C SER A 268 -22.65 4.23 -22.26
N SER A 269 -23.74 4.66 -21.59
CA SER A 269 -24.80 5.38 -22.31
C SER A 269 -25.45 6.48 -21.48
N CYS A 270 -25.20 7.73 -21.88
CA CYS A 270 -25.78 8.99 -21.39
C CYS A 270 -25.66 9.20 -19.87
N MET A 271 -24.62 9.94 -19.44
CA MET A 271 -24.30 10.37 -18.05
C MET A 271 -25.47 10.24 -17.06
N PRO A 272 -25.66 9.09 -16.39
CA PRO A 272 -26.44 9.03 -15.17
C PRO A 272 -25.67 9.79 -14.08
N SER A 273 -26.38 10.34 -13.10
CA SER A 273 -25.73 10.80 -11.87
C SER A 273 -24.86 9.67 -11.32
N LEU A 274 -23.66 9.94 -10.79
CA LEU A 274 -22.79 8.88 -10.25
C LEU A 274 -23.50 8.06 -9.15
N ALA A 275 -24.45 8.68 -8.45
CA ALA A 275 -25.32 8.03 -7.47
C ALA A 275 -26.23 6.95 -8.09
N ASP A 276 -26.51 7.02 -9.39
CA ASP A 276 -27.35 6.07 -10.11
C ASP A 276 -26.59 4.85 -10.62
N THR A 277 -25.26 4.84 -10.48
CA THR A 277 -24.43 3.69 -10.86
C THR A 277 -24.79 2.47 -10.02
N PHE A 278 -24.68 1.29 -10.64
CA PHE A 278 -24.99 0.03 -9.97
C PHE A 278 -24.12 -0.19 -8.72
N ALA A 279 -22.82 0.11 -8.81
CA ALA A 279 -21.89 -0.01 -7.69
C ALA A 279 -22.24 0.93 -6.53
N ALA A 280 -22.66 2.18 -6.81
CA ALA A 280 -23.12 3.12 -5.77
C ALA A 280 -24.41 2.67 -5.09
N LYS A 281 -25.37 2.13 -5.85
CA LYS A 281 -26.62 1.56 -5.31
C LYS A 281 -26.36 0.31 -4.46
N LEU A 282 -25.44 -0.54 -4.89
CA LEU A 282 -25.05 -1.73 -4.12
C LEU A 282 -24.26 -1.36 -2.86
N LEU A 283 -23.42 -0.31 -2.92
CA LEU A 283 -22.77 0.26 -1.74
C LEU A 283 -23.82 0.73 -0.71
N ALA A 284 -24.85 1.45 -1.16
CA ALA A 284 -25.97 1.85 -0.31
C ALA A 284 -26.69 0.64 0.33
N ALA A 285 -26.94 -0.41 -0.46
CA ALA A 285 -27.54 -1.64 0.03
C ALA A 285 -26.66 -2.35 1.08
N SER A 286 -25.35 -2.38 0.85
CA SER A 286 -24.39 -3.02 1.77
C SER A 286 -24.40 -2.36 3.15
N GLU A 287 -24.53 -1.04 3.21
CA GLU A 287 -24.66 -0.29 4.45
C GLU A 287 -26.02 -0.55 5.10
N LYS A 288 -27.11 -0.46 4.32
CA LYS A 288 -28.48 -0.68 4.80
C LYS A 288 -28.67 -2.04 5.47
N TYR A 289 -28.08 -3.09 4.91
CA TYR A 289 -28.18 -4.47 5.42
C TYR A 289 -26.97 -4.88 6.27
N SER A 290 -26.08 -3.94 6.61
CA SER A 290 -24.89 -4.17 7.45
C SER A 290 -24.03 -5.35 6.96
N LEU A 291 -23.50 -5.22 5.74
CA LEU A 291 -22.66 -6.21 5.06
C LEU A 291 -21.25 -5.65 4.81
N PRO A 292 -20.33 -5.66 5.81
CA PRO A 292 -19.06 -4.95 5.73
C PRO A 292 -18.15 -5.40 4.58
N ARG A 293 -18.12 -6.72 4.29
CA ARG A 293 -17.31 -7.26 3.20
C ARG A 293 -17.85 -6.89 1.83
N LEU A 294 -19.18 -6.84 1.65
CA LEU A 294 -19.79 -6.33 0.42
C LEU A 294 -19.45 -4.86 0.21
N ARG A 295 -19.49 -4.06 1.30
CA ARG A 295 -19.10 -2.65 1.26
C ARG A 295 -17.68 -2.47 0.72
N LEU A 296 -16.71 -3.22 1.24
CA LEU A 296 -15.33 -3.20 0.75
C LEU A 296 -15.19 -3.66 -0.71
N MET A 297 -15.99 -4.63 -1.15
CA MET A 297 -16.01 -5.03 -2.57
C MET A 297 -16.51 -3.90 -3.46
N CYS A 298 -17.59 -3.20 -3.06
CA CYS A 298 -18.08 -2.02 -3.77
C CYS A 298 -17.06 -0.87 -3.76
N GLU A 299 -16.38 -0.64 -2.63
CA GLU A 299 -15.29 0.35 -2.52
C GLU A 299 -14.16 0.05 -3.52
N SER A 300 -13.76 -1.21 -3.65
CA SER A 300 -12.74 -1.62 -4.62
C SER A 300 -13.16 -1.36 -6.07
N VAL A 301 -14.43 -1.59 -6.42
CA VAL A 301 -14.94 -1.29 -7.77
C VAL A 301 -14.97 0.22 -8.02
N LEU A 302 -15.51 1.00 -7.08
CA LEU A 302 -15.56 2.46 -7.23
C LEU A 302 -14.17 3.11 -7.25
N CYS A 303 -13.16 2.49 -6.64
CA CYS A 303 -11.78 2.96 -6.71
C CYS A 303 -11.21 2.95 -8.15
N THR A 304 -11.66 2.05 -9.02
CA THR A 304 -11.17 1.99 -10.41
C THR A 304 -11.68 3.15 -11.26
N ASP A 305 -12.77 3.79 -10.82
CA ASP A 305 -13.45 4.87 -11.55
C ASP A 305 -13.02 6.26 -11.04
N ILE A 306 -12.05 6.34 -10.12
CA ILE A 306 -11.54 7.61 -9.60
C ILE A 306 -10.76 8.34 -10.69
N SER A 307 -11.25 9.53 -11.03
CA SER A 307 -10.67 10.47 -11.97
C SER A 307 -10.81 11.89 -11.42
N VAL A 308 -10.17 12.87 -12.07
CA VAL A 308 -10.26 14.28 -11.66
C VAL A 308 -11.71 14.78 -11.65
N ASP A 309 -12.55 14.27 -12.55
CA ASP A 309 -13.94 14.70 -12.69
C ASP A 309 -14.90 13.92 -11.77
N SER A 310 -14.59 12.65 -11.48
CA SER A 310 -15.46 11.79 -10.66
C SER A 310 -15.13 11.82 -9.16
N VAL A 311 -13.92 12.21 -8.76
CA VAL A 311 -13.43 12.09 -7.37
C VAL A 311 -14.34 12.78 -6.35
N ALA A 312 -14.90 13.95 -6.65
CA ALA A 312 -15.76 14.68 -5.73
C ALA A 312 -17.10 13.95 -5.47
N ASN A 313 -17.68 13.37 -6.52
CA ASN A 313 -18.90 12.59 -6.43
C ASN A 313 -18.66 11.24 -5.72
N ILE A 314 -17.56 10.55 -6.03
CA ILE A 314 -17.17 9.30 -5.35
C ILE A 314 -16.89 9.57 -3.87
N LEU A 315 -16.21 10.67 -3.54
CA LEU A 315 -15.97 11.09 -2.15
C LEU A 315 -17.28 11.34 -1.39
N ALA A 316 -18.26 12.00 -2.03
CA ALA A 316 -19.58 12.21 -1.44
C ALA A 316 -20.31 10.90 -1.15
N LEU A 317 -20.24 9.93 -2.07
CA LEU A 317 -20.81 8.59 -1.88
C LEU A 317 -20.10 7.83 -0.74
N ALA A 318 -18.78 7.91 -0.70
CA ALA A 318 -17.97 7.24 0.31
C ALA A 318 -18.29 7.75 1.72
N ASP A 319 -18.42 9.07 1.87
CA ASP A 319 -18.81 9.69 3.15
C ASP A 319 -20.24 9.29 3.54
N ARG A 320 -21.19 9.38 2.60
CA ARG A 320 -22.61 9.07 2.84
C ARG A 320 -22.86 7.64 3.30
N TYR A 321 -22.10 6.67 2.79
CA TYR A 321 -22.28 5.25 3.08
C TYR A 321 -21.17 4.67 3.97
N HIS A 322 -20.45 5.54 4.70
CA HIS A 322 -19.41 5.14 5.66
C HIS A 322 -18.33 4.21 5.07
N ALA A 323 -17.97 4.46 3.81
CA ALA A 323 -16.99 3.73 3.03
C ALA A 323 -15.59 4.34 3.27
N SER A 324 -14.96 3.97 4.39
CA SER A 324 -13.77 4.66 4.92
C SER A 324 -12.54 4.52 4.03
N ASP A 325 -12.33 3.35 3.42
CA ASP A 325 -11.13 3.09 2.63
C ASP A 325 -11.22 3.86 1.31
N LEU A 326 -12.39 3.82 0.64
CA LEU A 326 -12.69 4.63 -0.54
C LEU A 326 -12.56 6.13 -0.24
N LYS A 327 -13.10 6.61 0.89
CA LYS A 327 -12.95 8.02 1.32
C LYS A 327 -11.48 8.42 1.42
N SER A 328 -10.66 7.57 2.04
CA SER A 328 -9.22 7.84 2.21
C SER A 328 -8.47 7.90 0.87
N VAL A 329 -8.81 7.02 -0.07
CA VAL A 329 -8.23 6.99 -1.42
C VAL A 329 -8.64 8.23 -2.20
N CYS A 330 -9.92 8.62 -2.16
CA CYS A 330 -10.41 9.83 -2.82
C CYS A 330 -9.73 11.10 -2.29
N LEU A 331 -9.60 11.23 -0.96
CA LEU A 331 -8.92 12.37 -0.34
C LEU A 331 -7.45 12.46 -0.76
N LYS A 332 -6.75 11.32 -0.79
CA LYS A 332 -5.36 11.26 -1.25
C LYS A 332 -5.22 11.61 -2.73
N PHE A 333 -6.04 11.01 -3.59
CA PHE A 333 -6.04 11.29 -5.02
C PHE A 333 -6.33 12.76 -5.32
N ALA A 334 -7.33 13.34 -4.64
CA ALA A 334 -7.67 14.74 -4.79
C ALA A 334 -6.50 15.64 -4.37
N ALA A 335 -5.83 15.35 -3.24
CA ALA A 335 -4.67 16.11 -2.79
C ALA A 335 -3.49 16.06 -3.78
N GLU A 336 -3.22 14.91 -4.39
CA GLU A 336 -2.14 14.74 -5.38
C GLU A 336 -2.43 15.50 -6.69
N ASN A 337 -3.65 15.41 -7.22
CA ASN A 337 -4.02 16.00 -8.51
C ASN A 337 -4.32 17.51 -8.44
N LEU A 338 -4.75 18.01 -7.28
CA LEU A 338 -4.91 19.44 -7.02
C LEU A 338 -3.59 20.21 -7.08
N VAL A 339 -2.51 19.57 -6.65
CA VAL A 339 -1.16 20.16 -6.65
C VAL A 339 -0.57 20.18 -8.06
N GLU A 340 -0.85 19.19 -8.89
CA GLU A 340 -0.28 19.09 -10.25
C GLU A 340 -0.86 20.15 -11.20
N LYS A 341 -2.19 20.39 -11.19
CA LYS A 341 -2.78 21.51 -11.95
C LYS A 341 -2.28 22.88 -11.46
N ALA A 342 -2.08 23.05 -10.15
CA ALA A 342 -1.52 24.26 -9.58
C ALA A 342 -0.10 24.55 -10.13
N ILE A 343 0.75 23.52 -10.27
CA ILE A 343 2.13 23.67 -10.78
C ILE A 343 2.14 23.97 -12.28
N VAL A 344 1.28 23.32 -13.08
CA VAL A 344 1.19 23.51 -14.53
C VAL A 344 0.66 24.92 -14.86
N GLU A 345 -0.34 25.40 -14.12
CA GLU A 345 -0.92 26.73 -14.34
C GLU A 345 0.05 27.84 -13.88
N TYR A 346 0.75 27.66 -12.75
CA TYR A 346 1.83 28.56 -12.32
C TYR A 346 3.00 28.61 -13.31
N GLY A 347 3.31 27.47 -13.95
CA GLY A 347 4.31 27.38 -15.03
C GLY A 347 3.88 28.09 -16.31
N THR A 348 2.58 28.12 -16.60
CA THR A 348 1.98 28.78 -17.75
C THR A 348 1.92 30.30 -17.55
N ILE A 349 1.56 30.76 -16.34
CA ILE A 349 1.62 32.18 -15.95
C ILE A 349 3.07 32.70 -16.00
N ARG A 350 4.07 31.93 -15.55
CA ARG A 350 5.48 32.33 -15.70
C ARG A 350 5.96 32.45 -17.15
N LYS A 351 5.34 31.72 -18.08
CA LYS A 351 5.68 31.83 -19.51
C LYS A 351 5.11 33.11 -20.13
N THR A 352 3.93 33.56 -19.70
CA THR A 352 3.33 34.82 -20.16
C THR A 352 3.94 36.05 -19.47
N GLU A 353 4.52 35.91 -18.28
CA GLU A 353 5.17 36.99 -17.53
C GLU A 353 6.62 37.27 -17.99
N LYS A 354 7.28 36.29 -18.62
CA LYS A 354 8.61 36.47 -19.24
C LYS A 354 8.64 37.47 -20.40
N ASP A 355 7.48 37.82 -20.98
CA ASP A 355 7.39 38.78 -22.07
C ASP A 355 7.12 40.23 -21.62
N LYS A 356 6.99 40.53 -20.31
CA LYS A 356 6.66 41.90 -19.89
C LYS A 356 7.51 42.58 -18.83
N ASP A 357 8.28 41.91 -17.98
CA ASP A 357 8.96 42.64 -16.89
C ASP A 357 10.39 42.15 -16.60
N LEU A 358 11.33 42.55 -17.44
CA LEU A 358 12.77 42.24 -17.28
C LEU A 358 13.56 43.28 -16.46
N LEU A 359 12.92 44.26 -15.81
CA LEU A 359 13.67 45.38 -15.20
C LEU A 359 13.27 45.84 -13.78
N ARG A 360 12.45 45.11 -13.01
CA ARG A 360 11.99 45.66 -11.70
C ARG A 360 11.98 44.78 -10.46
N TRP A 361 12.65 43.63 -10.43
CA TRP A 361 12.55 42.72 -9.27
C TRP A 361 13.87 42.16 -8.70
N ASN A 362 14.98 42.86 -8.86
CA ASN A 362 16.26 42.45 -8.23
C ASN A 362 16.40 42.83 -6.74
N PHE A 363 15.31 43.15 -6.03
CA PHE A 363 15.44 43.64 -4.66
C PHE A 363 14.33 43.16 -3.70
N GLN A 364 14.01 41.85 -3.67
CA GLN A 364 13.32 41.26 -2.50
C GLN A 364 13.32 39.72 -2.42
N LEU A 365 14.35 39.03 -2.94
CA LEU A 365 14.44 37.57 -2.95
C LEU A 365 15.22 36.95 -1.78
N SER A 366 15.47 37.69 -0.69
CA SER A 366 16.22 37.17 0.48
C SER A 366 15.36 36.77 1.68
N TRP A 367 14.03 36.93 1.64
CA TRP A 367 13.14 36.61 2.77
C TRP A 367 12.22 35.40 2.54
N ILE A 368 12.18 34.82 1.34
CA ILE A 368 11.32 33.67 0.99
C ILE A 368 12.16 32.39 0.92
N LYS A 369 12.84 32.05 2.02
CA LYS A 369 13.45 30.72 2.22
C LYS A 369 13.30 30.19 3.65
N LEU A 370 12.30 30.67 4.39
CA LEU A 370 11.94 30.10 5.69
C LEU A 370 10.50 29.58 5.66
N SER A 371 10.39 28.25 5.67
CA SER A 371 9.25 27.45 6.12
C SER A 371 7.88 27.73 5.47
N THR A 372 7.56 26.92 4.46
CA THR A 372 6.21 26.73 3.90
C THR A 372 5.15 26.31 4.94
N ARG A 373 5.54 26.01 6.18
CA ARG A 373 4.61 25.65 7.27
C ARG A 373 4.03 26.86 8.01
N PHE A 374 4.68 28.03 7.97
CA PHE A 374 4.22 29.22 8.70
C PHE A 374 3.28 30.10 7.87
N ILE A 375 3.44 30.13 6.55
CA ILE A 375 2.68 31.02 5.66
C ILE A 375 1.21 30.60 5.57
N VAL A 376 0.92 29.30 5.50
CA VAL A 376 -0.46 28.79 5.40
C VAL A 376 -1.23 28.99 6.72
N ALA A 377 -0.59 28.72 7.85
CA ALA A 377 -1.18 28.95 9.17
C ALA A 377 -1.45 30.45 9.43
N LEU A 378 -0.50 31.33 9.08
CA LEU A 378 -0.69 32.78 9.19
C LEU A 378 -1.79 33.30 8.26
N LEU A 379 -1.88 32.79 7.02
CA LEU A 379 -2.93 33.17 6.06
C LEU A 379 -4.33 32.75 6.51
N VAL A 380 -4.49 31.59 7.14
CA VAL A 380 -5.79 31.14 7.66
C VAL A 380 -6.24 31.99 8.84
N THR A 381 -5.33 32.39 9.74
CA THR A 381 -5.64 33.39 10.79
C THR A 381 -5.85 34.80 10.24
N PHE A 382 -5.18 35.18 9.15
CA PHE A 382 -5.29 36.50 8.53
C PHE A 382 -6.62 36.67 7.76
N LEU A 383 -7.15 35.57 7.19
CA LEU A 383 -8.43 35.54 6.48
C LEU A 383 -9.65 35.77 7.39
N PHE A 384 -9.50 35.70 8.72
CA PHE A 384 -10.58 36.01 9.66
C PHE A 384 -10.55 37.44 10.22
N VAL A 385 -9.46 38.21 10.02
CA VAL A 385 -9.24 39.45 10.79
C VAL A 385 -9.14 40.73 9.95
N ASN A 386 -8.87 40.71 8.64
CA ASN A 386 -8.72 41.97 7.91
C ASN A 386 -9.40 42.03 6.54
N LYS A 387 -10.46 42.85 6.46
CA LYS A 387 -11.05 43.36 5.23
C LYS A 387 -10.23 44.56 4.72
N ALA A 388 -9.01 44.31 4.29
CA ALA A 388 -8.20 45.26 3.53
C ALA A 388 -7.10 44.49 2.80
N TYR A 389 -6.83 44.87 1.55
CA TYR A 389 -5.94 44.27 0.55
C TYR A 389 -6.63 43.39 -0.50
N SER A 390 -7.01 44.04 -1.60
CA SER A 390 -7.57 43.42 -2.82
C SER A 390 -6.53 43.23 -3.95
N ASP A 391 -5.26 43.60 -3.76
CA ASP A 391 -4.29 43.72 -4.87
C ASP A 391 -2.98 42.93 -4.64
N CYS A 392 -3.07 41.62 -4.39
CA CYS A 392 -1.88 40.76 -4.26
C CYS A 392 -1.93 39.59 -5.26
N LEU A 393 -0.89 39.40 -6.07
CA LEU A 393 -0.73 38.28 -7.03
C LEU A 393 -0.77 36.89 -6.36
N LEU A 394 -0.57 36.82 -5.05
CA LEU A 394 -0.79 35.62 -4.23
C LEU A 394 -2.28 35.25 -4.15
N PHE A 395 -3.17 36.25 -4.16
CA PHE A 395 -4.62 36.11 -4.15
C PHE A 395 -5.11 35.54 -5.48
N GLN A 396 -4.54 36.00 -6.61
CA GLN A 396 -4.88 35.48 -7.95
C GLN A 396 -4.42 34.02 -8.18
N GLY A 397 -3.26 33.64 -7.64
CA GLY A 397 -2.79 32.25 -7.68
C GLY A 397 -3.64 31.30 -6.83
N ILE A 398 -4.06 31.72 -5.64
CA ILE A 398 -4.95 30.93 -4.77
C ILE A 398 -6.36 30.81 -5.38
N THR A 399 -6.87 31.87 -6.02
CA THR A 399 -8.16 31.81 -6.73
C THR A 399 -8.14 30.89 -7.97
N SER A 400 -6.98 30.70 -8.62
CA SER A 400 -6.84 29.79 -9.76
C SER A 400 -6.73 28.32 -9.33
N ILE A 401 -6.10 28.05 -8.18
CA ILE A 401 -6.04 26.71 -7.56
C ILE A 401 -7.43 26.28 -7.07
N GLN A 402 -8.19 27.21 -6.50
CA GLN A 402 -9.63 27.01 -6.27
C GLN A 402 -10.32 26.68 -7.61
N ALA A 403 -10.08 27.46 -8.66
CA ALA A 403 -10.80 27.34 -9.92
C ALA A 403 -10.80 25.91 -10.54
N ALA A 404 -9.70 25.16 -10.54
CA ALA A 404 -9.67 23.90 -11.29
C ALA A 404 -10.48 22.72 -10.70
N VAL A 405 -10.62 22.64 -9.37
CA VAL A 405 -11.52 21.66 -8.72
C VAL A 405 -12.82 22.33 -8.31
N MET A 406 -12.85 23.61 -7.98
CA MET A 406 -14.11 24.34 -7.79
C MET A 406 -14.94 24.49 -9.07
N GLN A 407 -14.35 24.29 -10.26
CA GLN A 407 -15.08 24.25 -11.53
C GLN A 407 -15.59 22.84 -11.91
N SER A 408 -15.27 21.79 -11.15
CA SER A 408 -15.88 20.49 -11.43
C SER A 408 -17.32 20.47 -10.93
N GLU A 409 -18.22 19.87 -11.71
CA GLU A 409 -19.63 19.72 -11.31
C GLU A 409 -19.76 19.02 -9.95
N GLY A 410 -18.87 18.07 -9.66
CA GLY A 410 -18.86 17.37 -8.38
C GLY A 410 -18.42 18.24 -7.18
N PHE A 411 -17.59 19.26 -7.37
CA PHE A 411 -17.25 20.17 -6.29
C PHE A 411 -18.35 21.20 -6.02
N GLU A 412 -19.03 21.71 -7.05
CA GLU A 412 -20.25 22.51 -6.86
C GLU A 412 -21.33 21.66 -6.16
N TYR A 413 -21.47 20.38 -6.50
CA TYR A 413 -22.32 19.45 -5.75
C TYR A 413 -21.93 19.36 -4.27
N LEU A 414 -20.64 19.20 -3.94
CA LEU A 414 -20.16 19.19 -2.55
C LEU A 414 -20.41 20.53 -1.83
N LYS A 415 -20.28 21.65 -2.53
CA LYS A 415 -20.52 22.99 -1.99
C LYS A 415 -22.00 23.21 -1.63
N GLU A 416 -22.90 22.72 -2.47
CA GLU A 416 -24.35 22.85 -2.25
C GLU A 416 -24.90 21.82 -1.26
N ASN A 417 -24.37 20.59 -1.26
CA ASN A 417 -24.96 19.46 -0.53
C ASN A 417 -24.15 19.01 0.70
N CYS A 418 -22.82 19.21 0.74
CA CYS A 418 -21.93 18.64 1.78
C CYS A 418 -20.80 19.61 2.22
N PRO A 419 -21.09 20.78 2.83
CA PRO A 419 -20.08 21.80 3.16
C PRO A 419 -19.02 21.36 4.18
N LEU A 420 -19.36 20.42 5.08
CA LEU A 420 -18.39 19.86 6.03
C LEU A 420 -17.34 18.98 5.32
N LEU A 421 -17.78 18.15 4.37
CA LEU A 421 -16.90 17.30 3.57
C LEU A 421 -16.02 18.14 2.64
N GLN A 422 -16.55 19.25 2.12
CA GLN A 422 -15.77 20.25 1.40
C GLN A 422 -14.66 20.84 2.30
N SER A 423 -14.98 21.19 3.55
CA SER A 423 -13.98 21.69 4.51
C SER A 423 -12.91 20.64 4.83
N GLU A 424 -13.30 19.39 5.02
CA GLU A 424 -12.38 18.27 5.26
C GLU A 424 -11.44 18.03 4.07
N LEU A 425 -11.97 18.07 2.84
CA LEU A 425 -11.17 17.99 1.63
C LEU A 425 -10.17 19.14 1.56
N LEU A 426 -10.61 20.39 1.80
CA LEU A 426 -9.74 21.57 1.80
C LEU A 426 -8.68 21.52 2.91
N LYS A 427 -9.04 21.03 4.12
CA LYS A 427 -8.10 20.80 5.22
C LYS A 427 -7.04 19.77 4.85
N THR A 428 -7.45 18.67 4.23
CA THR A 428 -6.56 17.60 3.76
C THR A 428 -5.57 18.13 2.70
N VAL A 429 -6.07 18.91 1.75
CA VAL A 429 -5.25 19.56 0.71
C VAL A 429 -4.29 20.59 1.31
N ALA A 430 -4.75 21.35 2.31
CA ALA A 430 -3.93 22.33 3.05
C ALA A 430 -2.92 21.67 4.01
N GLY A 431 -3.04 20.37 4.27
CA GLY A 431 -2.20 19.65 5.23
C GLY A 431 -2.51 20.00 6.70
N CYS A 432 -3.73 20.44 7.01
CA CYS A 432 -4.19 20.74 8.36
C CYS A 432 -4.88 19.51 8.99
N GLU A 433 -4.25 18.90 10.00
CA GLU A 433 -4.88 17.85 10.82
C GLU A 433 -5.60 18.48 12.02
N GLU A 434 -6.83 18.04 12.31
CA GLU A 434 -7.44 18.14 13.64
C GLU A 434 -7.34 16.77 14.32
N GLU A 435 -6.80 16.75 15.54
CA GLU A 435 -6.65 15.53 16.35
C GLU A 435 -8.04 15.01 16.78
N PHE A 436 -8.49 13.90 16.18
CA PHE A 436 -9.56 13.10 16.79
C PHE A 436 -8.96 12.14 17.82
N SER A 437 -9.42 12.24 19.07
CA SER A 437 -9.03 11.33 20.14
C SER A 437 -9.63 9.94 19.90
N GLY A 438 -8.84 9.03 19.36
CA GLY A 438 -9.19 7.63 19.19
C GLY A 438 -7.96 6.84 18.76
N GLY A 439 -7.31 6.17 19.71
CA GLY A 439 -5.99 5.56 19.59
C GLY A 439 -5.69 4.82 18.27
N GLY A 440 -4.84 5.45 17.46
CA GLY A 440 -4.17 4.86 16.30
C GLY A 440 -3.27 5.94 15.69
N LYS A 441 -1.94 5.77 15.76
CA LYS A 441 -0.99 6.77 15.25
C LYS A 441 -1.02 6.81 13.72
N SER A 442 -1.92 7.59 13.14
CA SER A 442 -1.78 8.03 11.74
C SER A 442 -0.72 9.11 11.67
N ARG A 443 0.38 8.82 10.98
CA ARG A 443 1.44 9.78 10.64
C ARG A 443 1.07 10.44 9.31
N SER A 444 1.15 11.76 9.26
CA SER A 444 0.80 12.55 8.07
C SER A 444 1.52 12.11 6.79
N VAL A 445 0.83 12.23 5.65
CA VAL A 445 1.35 11.97 4.29
C VAL A 445 2.60 12.82 3.99
N TRP A 446 2.72 13.99 4.62
CA TRP A 446 3.86 14.90 4.45
C TRP A 446 5.01 14.69 5.45
N ALA A 447 4.78 14.07 6.61
CA ALA A 447 5.85 13.72 7.55
C ALA A 447 6.74 12.59 7.03
N GLN A 448 6.24 11.77 6.09
CA GLN A 448 7.04 10.71 5.46
C GLN A 448 8.17 11.25 4.56
N PHE A 449 8.10 12.51 4.11
CA PHE A 449 9.08 13.10 3.20
C PHE A 449 10.12 14.00 3.88
N SER A 450 10.06 14.23 5.20
CA SER A 450 10.90 15.27 5.83
C SER A 450 11.55 14.91 7.16
N ASP A 451 11.58 13.64 7.58
CA ASP A 451 12.30 13.27 8.80
C ASP A 451 13.40 12.23 8.53
N GLY A 452 14.62 12.75 8.42
CA GLY A 452 15.85 11.99 8.18
C GLY A 452 17.08 12.81 8.51
N GLY A 453 16.98 13.68 9.53
CA GLY A 453 18.11 14.29 10.18
C GLY A 453 18.19 13.75 11.60
N ASP A 454 19.10 12.81 11.86
CA ASP A 454 20.22 13.11 12.75
C ASP A 454 21.13 11.90 13.02
N THR A 455 22.42 12.25 13.08
CA THR A 455 23.48 11.75 13.96
C THR A 455 23.54 10.26 14.28
N ASN A 456 24.57 9.58 13.76
CA ASN A 456 25.59 9.07 14.68
C ASN A 456 26.91 8.83 13.95
N ASP A 457 27.88 9.62 14.38
CA ASP A 457 29.28 9.52 14.08
C ASP A 457 29.90 8.54 15.08
N ARG A 458 30.27 7.33 14.64
CA ARG A 458 31.24 6.49 15.36
C ARG A 458 32.15 5.77 14.37
N SER A 459 33.29 6.40 14.13
CA SER A 459 34.54 5.79 13.75
C SER A 459 34.80 4.52 14.59
N VAL A 460 34.94 3.37 13.92
CA VAL A 460 35.60 2.19 14.51
C VAL A 460 37.00 2.13 13.94
N ARG A 461 37.97 2.49 14.78
CA ARG A 461 39.40 2.22 14.61
C ARG A 461 39.63 0.72 14.50
N GLN A 462 40.49 0.32 13.57
CA GLN A 462 41.16 -0.98 13.58
C GLN A 462 41.92 -1.14 14.91
N GLN A 463 41.65 -2.23 15.62
CA GLN A 463 42.54 -2.71 16.67
C GLN A 463 42.58 -4.25 16.63
N THR A 464 43.73 -4.75 16.22
CA THR A 464 44.22 -6.12 16.26
C THR A 464 44.70 -6.47 17.66
N TRP A 465 44.11 -7.44 18.37
CA TRP A 465 44.72 -8.18 19.50
C TRP A 465 44.00 -9.54 19.59
N GLU A 466 44.65 -10.67 19.32
CA GLU A 466 45.49 -11.49 20.20
C GLU A 466 44.74 -12.26 21.31
N ASN A 467 45.08 -13.54 21.40
CA ASN A 467 44.56 -14.59 22.26
C ASN A 467 44.52 -14.24 23.76
N GLY A 468 43.53 -14.78 24.48
CA GLY A 468 43.67 -15.03 25.92
C GLY A 468 42.36 -15.25 26.68
N GLY A 469 42.08 -16.51 27.02
CA GLY A 469 41.83 -16.93 28.41
C GLY A 469 40.57 -16.47 29.17
N GLU A 470 39.74 -17.48 29.46
CA GLU A 470 39.04 -17.73 30.74
C GLU A 470 37.65 -17.11 31.05
N ARG A 471 36.71 -18.06 31.18
CA ARG A 471 35.73 -18.26 32.26
C ARG A 471 34.85 -17.07 32.68
N ASN A 472 33.56 -17.18 32.36
CA ASN A 472 32.56 -17.21 33.43
C ASN A 472 31.28 -17.96 33.03
N ARG A 473 30.88 -18.92 33.86
CA ARG A 473 29.57 -19.58 33.87
C ARG A 473 28.65 -18.82 34.82
N ASN A 474 27.38 -18.73 34.49
CA ASN A 474 26.21 -18.88 35.39
C ASN A 474 24.95 -18.85 34.48
N LEU A 475 24.29 -19.99 34.21
CA LEU A 475 23.33 -20.75 35.03
C LEU A 475 21.95 -20.07 35.23
N TRP A 476 21.01 -20.52 34.41
CA TRP A 476 19.57 -20.73 34.64
C TRP A 476 19.29 -22.02 33.82
N VAL A 477 18.61 -23.09 34.21
CA VAL A 477 17.48 -23.45 35.10
C VAL A 477 17.72 -24.98 35.39
N GLN A 478 17.28 -25.67 36.45
CA GLN A 478 15.92 -26.15 36.69
C GLN A 478 15.92 -27.14 37.87
N LEU A 479 14.90 -27.04 38.72
CA LEU A 479 14.55 -27.99 39.79
C LEU A 479 13.85 -29.22 39.20
N SER A 480 14.23 -30.43 39.64
CA SER A 480 13.42 -31.38 40.43
C SER A 480 13.91 -32.83 40.28
N ASP A 481 14.06 -33.50 41.45
CA ASP A 481 13.94 -34.93 41.82
C ASP A 481 14.04 -36.02 40.73
N GLY A 482 14.71 -37.17 40.92
CA GLY A 482 15.17 -37.88 42.11
C GLY A 482 14.92 -39.39 41.90
N GLY A 483 15.92 -40.25 42.17
CA GLY A 483 15.73 -41.71 42.35
C GLY A 483 16.56 -42.67 41.49
N ASP A 484 17.72 -43.09 42.04
CA ASP A 484 18.31 -44.45 42.18
C ASP A 484 17.70 -45.65 41.41
N ALA A 485 18.40 -46.72 41.04
CA ALA A 485 19.81 -47.13 41.05
C ALA A 485 19.93 -48.50 40.32
N SER A 486 21.17 -48.82 39.91
CA SER A 486 21.74 -50.16 39.66
C SER A 486 21.49 -50.86 38.31
N GLY A 487 22.59 -51.32 37.66
CA GLY A 487 22.49 -52.36 36.63
C GLY A 487 23.57 -52.49 35.55
N ARG A 488 24.85 -52.66 35.92
CA ARG A 488 25.91 -53.42 35.22
C ARG A 488 26.26 -53.13 33.74
N SER A 489 27.54 -52.77 33.54
CA SER A 489 28.36 -52.98 32.34
C SER A 489 28.57 -54.50 32.05
N PRO A 490 28.90 -54.91 30.80
CA PRO A 490 30.31 -54.89 30.39
C PRO A 490 30.59 -54.50 28.92
N ARG A 491 31.88 -54.30 28.72
CA ARG A 491 32.68 -53.89 27.57
C ARG A 491 32.64 -54.81 26.34
N GLN A 492 33.37 -54.33 25.33
CA GLN A 492 34.01 -54.98 24.16
C GLN A 492 33.12 -55.09 22.92
N ASP A 493 33.61 -54.98 21.69
CA ASP A 493 34.83 -54.47 21.04
C ASP A 493 34.48 -54.53 19.54
N GLY A 494 34.97 -53.61 18.70
CA GLY A 494 34.72 -53.60 17.26
C GLY A 494 34.98 -52.26 16.60
#